data_AF-A0A2A4EC13-F1
#
_entry.id   AF-A0A2A4EC13-F1
#
_cell.length_a   1.000
_cell.length_b   1.000
_cell.length_c   1.000
_cell.angle_alpha   90.00
_cell.angle_beta   90.00
_cell.angle_gamma   90.00
#
_symmetry.space_group_name_H-M   'P 1'
#
loop_
_entity.id
_entity.type
_entity.pdbx_description
1 polymer ?
#
loop_
_entity_poly.entity_id
_entity_poly.type
_entity_poly.pdbx_seq_one_letter_code
_entity_poly.pdbx_strand_id
1 'polypeptide(L)'
;MSQPEPTPSLIQQRFALRRERNLAVWMTVGPLVAGSMLLVTRFVEGTAGWFHWLGVVVFIGGAVYGAVKLLAARRATREFETRYGRDAGIQD
;
A
#
# COMPACT_ATOMS: atom_id res chain seq x y z
N MET A 1 -23.53 31.99 -3.02
CA MET A 1 -22.64 31.76 -1.87
C MET A 1 -22.29 30.29 -1.86
N SER A 2 -21.02 29.93 -2.11
CA SER A 2 -20.56 28.53 -1.98
C SER A 2 -20.52 28.17 -0.50
N GLN A 3 -21.25 27.15 -0.07
CA GLN A 3 -21.16 26.68 1.31
C GLN A 3 -19.76 26.11 1.58
N PRO A 4 -19.19 26.28 2.79
CA PRO A 4 -17.93 25.66 3.15
C PRO A 4 -18.08 24.13 3.16
N GLU A 5 -17.10 23.44 2.56
CA GLU A 5 -17.02 21.98 2.61
C GLU A 5 -16.99 21.49 4.08
N PRO A 6 -17.81 20.49 4.45
CA PRO A 6 -17.86 19.99 5.81
C PRO A 6 -16.51 19.36 6.20
N THR A 7 -15.98 19.74 7.37
CA THR A 7 -14.73 19.16 7.87
C THR A 7 -14.95 17.68 8.26
N PRO A 8 -14.14 16.74 7.76
CA PRO A 8 -14.32 15.32 8.07
C PRO A 8 -14.16 15.03 9.57
N SER A 9 -15.02 14.16 10.10
CA SER A 9 -14.91 13.67 11.49
C SER A 9 -13.63 12.85 11.71
N LEU A 10 -13.18 12.72 12.97
CA LEU A 10 -12.00 11.92 13.32
C LEU A 10 -12.13 10.45 12.87
N ILE A 11 -13.35 9.89 12.90
CA ILE A 11 -13.63 8.54 12.41
C ILE A 11 -13.41 8.45 10.90
N GLN A 12 -13.93 9.42 10.12
CA GLN A 12 -13.72 9.47 8.67
C GLN A 12 -12.23 9.64 8.32
N GLN A 13 -11.50 10.47 9.06
CA GLN A 13 -10.06 10.65 8.89
C GLN A 13 -9.28 9.35 9.18
N ARG A 14 -9.58 8.66 10.31
CA ARG A 14 -8.94 7.37 10.62
C ARG A 14 -9.30 6.30 9.58
N PHE A 15 -10.54 6.28 9.10
CA PHE A 15 -10.95 5.34 8.06
C PHE A 15 -10.16 5.53 6.76
N ALA A 16 -9.95 6.78 6.33
CA ALA A 16 -9.12 7.10 5.17
C ALA A 16 -7.67 6.59 5.33
N LEU A 17 -7.05 6.84 6.49
CA LEU A 17 -5.70 6.34 6.81
C LEU A 17 -5.62 4.81 6.81
N ARG A 18 -6.63 4.14 7.38
CA ARG A 18 -6.73 2.66 7.34
C ARG A 18 -6.85 2.15 5.91
N ARG A 19 -7.67 2.79 5.08
CA ARG A 19 -7.84 2.44 3.66
C ARG A 19 -6.52 2.59 2.89
N GLU A 20 -5.80 3.70 3.08
CA GLU A 20 -4.49 3.90 2.45
C GLU A 20 -3.48 2.84 2.88
N ARG A 21 -3.43 2.51 4.18
CA ARG A 21 -2.60 1.42 4.69
C ARG A 21 -2.95 0.08 4.03
N ASN A 22 -4.23 -0.25 3.94
CA ASN A 22 -4.68 -1.51 3.36
C ASN A 22 -4.35 -1.59 1.88
N LEU A 23 -4.54 -0.50 1.13
CA LEU A 23 -4.12 -0.41 -0.27
C LEU A 23 -2.61 -0.60 -0.41
N ALA A 24 -1.81 0.05 0.45
CA ALA A 24 -0.36 -0.13 0.45
C ALA A 24 0.05 -1.59 0.69
N VAL A 25 -0.61 -2.27 1.64
CA VAL A 25 -0.38 -3.71 1.89
C VAL A 25 -0.69 -4.54 0.65
N TRP A 26 -1.83 -4.31 0.00
CA TRP A 26 -2.18 -5.01 -1.24
C TRP A 26 -1.18 -4.74 -2.37
N MET A 27 -0.71 -3.50 -2.49
CA MET A 27 0.33 -3.11 -3.45
C MET A 27 1.70 -3.71 -3.14
N THR A 28 1.98 -4.14 -1.92
CA THR A 28 3.20 -4.89 -1.58
C THR A 28 3.01 -6.38 -1.84
N VAL A 29 1.94 -6.98 -1.28
CA VAL A 29 1.73 -8.44 -1.31
C VAL A 29 1.34 -8.94 -2.70
N GLY A 30 0.49 -8.20 -3.42
CA GLY A 30 -0.01 -8.58 -4.73
C GLY A 30 1.12 -8.82 -5.75
N PRO A 31 2.02 -7.84 -5.97
CA PRO A 31 3.19 -8.04 -6.81
C PRO A 31 4.01 -9.24 -6.35
N LEU A 32 4.31 -9.35 -5.05
CA LEU A 32 5.12 -10.44 -4.49
C LEU A 32 4.58 -11.84 -4.84
N VAL A 33 3.28 -12.04 -4.70
CA VAL A 33 2.62 -13.31 -5.07
C VAL A 33 2.63 -13.52 -6.58
N ALA A 34 2.25 -12.50 -7.36
CA ALA A 34 2.12 -12.62 -8.81
C ALA A 34 3.46 -12.95 -9.49
N GLY A 35 4.53 -12.24 -9.15
CA GLY A 35 5.84 -12.52 -9.76
C GLY A 35 6.56 -13.73 -9.17
N SER A 36 6.28 -14.17 -7.93
CA SER A 36 6.78 -15.47 -7.47
C SER A 36 6.13 -16.62 -8.25
N MET A 37 4.81 -16.56 -8.50
CA MET A 37 4.15 -17.51 -9.40
C MET A 37 4.74 -17.46 -10.81
N LEU A 38 4.94 -16.26 -11.38
CA LEU A 38 5.54 -16.10 -12.70
C LEU A 38 6.94 -16.73 -12.78
N LEU A 39 7.79 -16.48 -11.78
CA LEU A 39 9.15 -17.04 -11.73
C LEU A 39 9.12 -18.57 -11.65
N VAL A 40 8.23 -19.14 -10.82
CA VAL A 40 8.05 -20.59 -10.71
C VAL A 40 7.62 -21.18 -12.05
N THR A 41 6.60 -20.62 -12.71
CA THR A 41 6.12 -21.10 -14.00
C THR A 41 7.24 -21.08 -15.05
N ARG A 42 8.00 -19.99 -15.14
CA ARG A 42 9.10 -19.87 -16.10
C ARG A 42 10.28 -20.79 -15.80
N PHE A 43 10.57 -21.03 -14.52
CA PHE A 43 11.56 -22.01 -14.12
C PHE A 43 11.17 -23.43 -14.56
N VAL A 44 9.90 -23.79 -14.38
CA VAL A 44 9.35 -25.09 -14.81
C VAL A 44 9.35 -25.24 -16.34
N GLU A 45 9.02 -24.17 -17.07
CA GLU A 45 8.99 -24.19 -18.54
C GLU A 45 10.39 -24.16 -19.19
N GLY A 46 11.45 -23.85 -18.44
CA GLY A 46 12.83 -23.76 -18.96
C GLY A 46 13.06 -22.60 -19.94
N THR A 47 12.12 -21.68 -20.06
CA THR A 47 12.11 -20.60 -21.06
C THR A 47 12.79 -19.32 -20.56
N ALA A 48 14.08 -19.37 -20.17
CA ALA A 48 14.79 -18.19 -19.65
C ALA A 48 15.37 -17.27 -20.76
N GLY A 49 14.53 -16.42 -21.36
CA GLY A 49 14.93 -15.33 -22.28
C GLY A 49 15.29 -13.98 -21.59
N TRP A 50 15.57 -12.93 -22.35
CA TRP A 50 15.90 -11.62 -21.77
C TRP A 50 14.68 -10.89 -21.15
N PHE A 51 13.46 -11.18 -21.60
CA PHE A 51 12.21 -10.58 -21.10
C PHE A 51 11.94 -10.82 -19.60
N HIS A 52 12.59 -11.81 -18.98
CA HIS A 52 12.45 -12.12 -17.54
C HIS A 52 12.95 -10.99 -16.65
N TRP A 53 14.01 -10.29 -17.10
CA TRP A 53 14.54 -9.14 -16.38
C TRP A 53 13.55 -7.99 -16.30
N LEU A 54 12.69 -7.84 -17.30
CA LEU A 54 11.64 -6.81 -17.31
C LEU A 54 10.58 -7.11 -16.25
N GLY A 55 10.19 -8.37 -16.11
CA GLY A 55 9.31 -8.83 -15.02
C GLY A 55 9.93 -8.61 -13.64
N VAL A 56 11.22 -8.91 -13.48
CA VAL A 56 11.97 -8.68 -12.23
C VAL A 56 12.00 -7.19 -11.87
N VAL A 57 12.28 -6.31 -12.84
CA VAL A 57 12.28 -4.85 -12.61
C VAL A 57 10.90 -4.34 -12.19
N VAL A 58 9.83 -4.76 -12.89
CA VAL A 58 8.46 -4.39 -12.53
C VAL A 58 8.12 -4.87 -11.11
N PHE A 59 8.54 -6.08 -10.76
CA PHE A 59 8.28 -6.68 -9.47
C PHE A 59 9.02 -5.97 -8.33
N ILE A 60 10.32 -5.72 -8.51
CA ILE A 60 11.14 -4.95 -7.55
C ILE A 60 10.55 -3.55 -7.40
N GLY A 61 10.21 -2.89 -8.51
CA GLY A 61 9.58 -1.57 -8.50
C GLY A 61 8.26 -1.56 -7.73
N GLY A 62 7.39 -2.54 -7.96
CA GLY A 62 6.13 -2.69 -7.24
C GLY A 62 6.31 -2.93 -5.74
N ALA A 63 7.24 -3.80 -5.37
CA ALA A 63 7.57 -4.08 -3.96
C ALA A 63 8.09 -2.83 -3.24
N VAL A 64 9.03 -2.10 -3.87
CA VAL A 64 9.56 -0.83 -3.33
C VAL A 64 8.46 0.22 -3.21
N TYR A 65 7.64 0.38 -4.24
CA TYR A 65 6.52 1.32 -4.23
C TYR A 65 5.53 1.04 -3.10
N GLY A 66 5.10 -0.22 -2.94
CA GLY A 66 4.22 -0.63 -1.86
C GLY A 66 4.83 -0.40 -0.47
N ALA A 67 6.13 -0.71 -0.32
CA ALA A 67 6.85 -0.47 0.94
C ALA A 67 6.90 1.03 1.30
N VAL A 68 7.20 1.91 0.33
CA VAL A 68 7.18 3.37 0.52
C VAL A 68 5.79 3.85 0.92
N LYS A 69 4.73 3.38 0.25
CA LYS A 69 3.34 3.71 0.60
C LYS A 69 2.98 3.25 2.01
N LEU A 70 3.43 2.07 2.42
CA LEU A 70 3.18 1.56 3.76
C LEU A 70 3.88 2.40 4.84
N LEU A 71 5.12 2.82 4.60
CA LEU A 71 5.85 3.72 5.49
C LEU A 71 5.15 5.08 5.60
N ALA A 72 4.69 5.64 4.48
CA ALA A 72 3.94 6.89 4.45
C ALA A 72 2.63 6.77 5.25
N ALA A 73 1.85 5.71 5.04
CA ALA A 73 0.60 5.48 5.78
C ALA A 73 0.84 5.32 7.29
N ARG A 74 1.91 4.61 7.68
CA ARG A 74 2.31 4.49 9.10
C ARG A 74 2.68 5.84 9.70
N ARG A 75 3.45 6.65 8.97
CA ARG A 75 3.84 7.99 9.41
C ARG A 75 2.62 8.90 9.58
N ALA A 76 1.72 8.94 8.59
CA ALA A 76 0.49 9.72 8.65
C ALA A 76 -0.41 9.30 9.83
N THR A 77 -0.50 8.00 10.12
CA THR A 77 -1.23 7.49 11.29
C THR A 77 -0.61 7.98 12.60
N ARG A 78 0.73 7.94 12.72
CA ARG A 78 1.43 8.44 13.92
C ARG A 78 1.28 9.95 14.11
N GLU A 79 1.35 10.71 13.03
CA GLU A 79 1.16 12.17 13.07
C GLU A 79 -0.28 12.52 13.48
N PHE A 80 -1.26 11.76 12.98
CA PHE A 80 -2.66 11.88 13.39
C PHE A 80 -2.86 11.57 14.88
N GLU A 81 -2.30 10.48 15.39
CA GLU A 81 -2.40 10.10 16.82
C GLU A 81 -1.66 11.07 17.74
N THR A 82 -0.52 11.62 17.30
CA THR A 82 0.18 12.68 18.03
C THR A 82 -0.68 13.93 18.17
N ARG A 83 -1.51 14.25 17.18
CA ARG A 83 -2.34 15.46 17.17
C ARG A 83 -3.67 15.30 17.90
N TYR A 84 -4.33 14.15 17.76
CA TYR A 84 -5.71 13.96 18.23
C TYR A 84 -5.83 12.99 19.42
N GLY A 85 -4.73 12.37 19.84
CA GLY A 85 -4.69 11.37 20.89
C GLY A 85 -4.52 9.96 20.34
N ARG A 86 -3.92 9.11 21.18
CA ARG A 86 -3.80 7.68 20.90
C ARG A 86 -5.20 7.09 20.69
N ASP A 87 -5.36 6.27 19.65
CA ASP A 87 -6.63 5.63 19.28
C ASP A 87 -7.78 6.59 18.87
N ALA A 88 -7.49 7.87 18.60
CA ALA A 88 -8.49 8.86 18.18
C ALA A 88 -9.31 8.39 16.96
N GLY A 89 -10.64 8.38 17.04
CA GLY A 89 -11.49 7.95 15.93
C GLY A 89 -11.51 6.44 15.65
N ILE A 90 -11.03 5.61 16.60
CA ILE A 90 -11.39 4.17 16.61
C ILE A 90 -12.90 4.04 16.82
N GLN A 91 -13.47 3.09 16.11
CA GLN A 91 -14.86 2.67 16.24
C GLN A 91 -14.81 1.26 16.81
N ASP A 92 -15.14 1.11 18.09
CA ASP A 92 -15.33 -0.18 18.79
C ASP A 92 -16.77 -0.68 18.59
#